data_AF-A0A1G4KQL6-F1
#
_entry.id   AF-A0A1G4KQL6-F1
#
_cell.length_a   1.000
_cell.length_b   1.000
_cell.length_c   1.000
_cell.angle_alpha   90.00
_cell.angle_beta   90.00
_cell.angle_gamma   90.00
#
_symmetry.space_group_name_H-M   'P 1'
#
loop_
_entity.id
_entity.type
_entity.pdbx_description
1 polymer ?
#
loop_
_entity_poly.entity_id
_entity_poly.type
_entity_poly.pdbx_seq_one_letter_code
_entity_poly.pdbx_strand_id
1 'polypeptide(L)'
;MSVQRTLTRYAHRSSRLKNIPPLEEFLFRNTVKEFQRRVLRTIYQIPSAQTRKDLKKHLREEFEAVSTVKDIQHRKYLLSMGERQYSDVVKAMGLSR
;
A
#
# COMPACT_ATOMS: atom_id res chain seq x y z
N MET A 1 24.33 -40.34 -39.66
CA MET A 1 25.17 -39.44 -38.85
C MET A 1 24.97 -38.04 -39.40
N SER A 2 24.41 -37.02 -38.74
CA SER A 2 23.97 -36.80 -37.37
C SER A 2 22.92 -35.68 -37.41
N VAL A 3 21.84 -35.86 -36.66
CA VAL A 3 20.67 -34.97 -36.60
C VAL A 3 21.07 -33.66 -35.92
N GLN A 4 21.10 -32.54 -36.66
CA GLN A 4 21.22 -31.21 -36.05
C GLN A 4 19.87 -30.86 -35.40
N ARG A 5 19.77 -31.26 -34.13
CA ARG A 5 18.65 -31.00 -33.23
C ARG A 5 18.52 -29.49 -33.02
N THR A 6 17.35 -29.00 -33.40
CA THR A 6 16.71 -27.76 -32.97
C THR A 6 16.99 -27.40 -31.51
N LEU A 7 17.90 -26.45 -31.26
CA LEU A 7 18.11 -25.87 -29.91
C LEU A 7 18.07 -24.34 -29.92
N THR A 8 17.13 -23.76 -30.67
CA THR A 8 16.95 -22.29 -30.70
C THR A 8 15.60 -21.87 -30.14
N ARG A 9 15.21 -22.37 -28.96
CA ARG A 9 14.04 -21.85 -28.20
C ARG A 9 14.18 -21.97 -26.68
N TYR A 10 15.35 -21.65 -26.12
CA TYR A 10 15.55 -21.69 -24.66
C TYR A 10 15.97 -20.36 -24.01
N ALA A 11 15.74 -19.22 -24.67
CA ALA A 11 16.05 -17.91 -24.08
C ALA A 11 14.90 -16.93 -24.26
N HIS A 12 13.73 -17.22 -23.67
CA HIS A 12 12.66 -16.23 -23.55
C HIS A 12 11.82 -16.38 -22.28
N ARG A 13 12.48 -16.55 -21.12
CA ARG A 13 11.86 -16.36 -19.80
C ARG A 13 12.86 -15.81 -18.80
N SER A 14 13.09 -14.48 -18.81
CA SER A 14 13.59 -13.79 -17.60
C SER A 14 13.38 -12.28 -17.65
N SER A 15 12.16 -11.82 -17.89
CA SER A 15 11.78 -10.41 -17.69
C SER A 15 10.99 -10.19 -16.40
N ARG A 16 10.39 -11.24 -15.82
CA ARG A 16 9.51 -11.15 -14.64
C ARG A 16 10.23 -10.97 -13.30
N LEU A 17 11.50 -11.38 -13.23
CA LEU A 17 12.30 -11.29 -11.99
C LEU A 17 13.12 -9.99 -11.89
N LYS A 18 13.21 -9.20 -12.97
CA LYS A 18 14.05 -7.99 -13.01
C LYS A 18 13.56 -6.84 -12.12
N ASN A 19 12.27 -6.84 -11.74
CA ASN A 19 11.64 -5.72 -11.04
C ASN A 19 11.06 -6.11 -9.66
N ILE A 20 11.63 -7.13 -9.01
CA ILE A 20 11.19 -7.51 -7.66
C ILE A 20 11.80 -6.53 -6.66
N PRO A 21 10.98 -5.82 -5.87
CA PRO A 21 11.49 -4.95 -4.82
C PRO A 21 12.20 -5.79 -3.74
N PRO A 22 13.16 -5.22 -2.99
CA PRO A 22 13.74 -5.88 -1.82
C PRO A 22 12.65 -6.36 -0.86
N LEU A 23 12.93 -7.43 -0.10
CA LEU A 23 11.96 -8.03 0.82
C LEU A 23 11.35 -6.99 1.77
N GLU A 24 12.17 -6.09 2.32
CA GLU A 24 11.71 -5.03 3.22
C GLU A 24 10.69 -4.09 2.55
N GLU A 25 10.95 -3.68 1.31
CA GLU A 25 10.05 -2.85 0.51
C GLU A 25 8.75 -3.59 0.18
N PHE A 26 8.84 -4.90 -0.12
CA PHE A 26 7.67 -5.73 -0.38
C PHE A 26 6.77 -5.83 0.86
N LEU A 27 7.34 -6.13 2.02
CA LEU A 27 6.60 -6.22 3.28
C LEU A 27 5.99 -4.87 3.65
N PHE A 28 6.76 -3.78 3.54
CA PHE A 28 6.28 -2.44 3.84
C PHE A 28 5.09 -2.04 2.96
N ARG A 29 5.14 -2.31 1.64
CA ARG A 29 4.00 -2.05 0.73
C ARG A 29 2.75 -2.83 1.13
N ASN A 30 2.88 -4.05 1.63
CA ASN A 30 1.74 -4.83 2.09
C ASN A 30 1.14 -4.21 3.36
N THR A 31 1.97 -3.82 4.34
CA THR A 31 1.51 -3.14 5.56
C THR A 31 0.77 -1.83 5.24
N VAL A 32 1.31 -1.01 4.32
CA VAL A 32 0.66 0.23 3.88
C VAL A 32 -0.71 -0.05 3.26
N LYS A 33 -0.81 -1.06 2.38
CA LYS A 33 -2.09 -1.46 1.76
C LYS A 33 -3.10 -1.96 2.78
N GLU A 34 -2.67 -2.73 3.77
CA GLU A 34 -3.53 -3.22 4.84
C GLU A 34 -4.06 -2.07 5.70
N PHE A 35 -3.19 -1.13 6.08
CA PHE A 35 -3.59 0.08 6.79
C PHE A 35 -4.60 0.88 5.99
N GLN A 36 -4.33 1.18 4.71
CA GLN A 36 -5.23 1.95 3.86
C GLN A 36 -6.63 1.29 3.76
N ARG A 37 -6.67 -0.04 3.57
CA ARG A 37 -7.94 -0.79 3.52
C ARG A 37 -8.69 -0.75 4.85
N ARG A 38 -7.98 -0.86 5.98
CA ARG A 38 -8.55 -0.76 7.32
C ARG A 38 -9.19 0.61 7.55
N VAL A 39 -8.49 1.70 7.23
CA VAL A 39 -9.03 3.06 7.33
C VAL A 39 -10.28 3.22 6.46
N LEU A 40 -10.23 2.79 5.20
CA LEU A 40 -11.37 2.87 4.29
C LEU A 40 -12.59 2.12 4.82
N ARG A 41 -12.42 0.88 5.33
CA ARG A 41 -13.52 0.11 5.93
C ARG A 41 -14.18 0.84 7.08
N THR A 42 -13.40 1.49 7.95
CA THR A 42 -13.95 2.34 9.03
C THR A 42 -14.71 3.52 8.46
N ILE A 43 -14.16 4.22 7.46
CA ILE A 43 -14.88 5.34 6.84
C ILE A 43 -16.22 4.87 6.27
N TYR A 44 -16.30 3.69 5.66
CA TYR A 44 -17.56 3.15 5.15
C TYR A 44 -18.62 2.87 6.22
N GLN A 45 -18.24 2.71 7.49
CA GLN A 45 -19.18 2.51 8.60
C GLN A 45 -19.84 3.81 9.08
N ILE A 46 -19.31 4.98 8.70
CA ILE A 46 -19.83 6.28 9.13
C ILE A 46 -21.18 6.53 8.44
N PRO A 47 -22.28 6.87 9.15
CA PRO A 47 -23.59 7.04 8.54
C PRO A 47 -23.70 8.19 7.52
N SER A 48 -23.07 9.33 7.80
CA SER A 48 -23.13 10.53 6.96
C SER A 48 -22.36 10.36 5.65
N ALA A 49 -23.06 10.44 4.52
CA ALA A 49 -22.45 10.34 3.19
C ALA A 49 -21.45 11.46 2.90
N GLN A 50 -21.75 12.67 3.38
CA GLN A 50 -20.88 13.83 3.23
C GLN A 50 -19.58 13.62 4.02
N THR A 51 -19.68 13.22 5.29
CA THR A 51 -18.51 12.93 6.14
C THR A 51 -17.65 11.82 5.53
N ARG A 52 -18.26 10.75 4.98
CA ARG A 52 -17.53 9.71 4.25
C ARG A 52 -16.76 10.25 3.05
N LYS A 53 -17.37 11.16 2.28
CA LYS A 53 -16.74 11.77 1.11
C LYS A 53 -15.52 12.60 1.52
N ASP A 54 -15.68 13.41 2.56
CA ASP A 54 -14.63 14.31 3.04
C ASP A 54 -13.45 13.53 3.62
N LEU A 55 -13.70 12.49 4.44
CA LEU A 55 -12.64 11.66 4.99
C LEU A 55 -11.91 10.84 3.94
N LYS A 56 -12.61 10.33 2.90
CA LYS A 56 -11.95 9.65 1.77
C LYS A 56 -11.06 10.60 0.98
N LYS A 57 -11.51 11.84 0.77
CA LYS A 57 -10.72 12.87 0.09
C LYS A 57 -9.47 13.21 0.91
N HIS A 58 -9.64 13.47 2.20
CA HIS A 58 -8.53 13.76 3.10
C HIS A 58 -7.51 12.61 3.15
N LEU A 59 -7.97 11.35 3.29
CA LEU A 59 -7.09 10.19 3.27
C LEU A 59 -6.25 10.12 1.99
N ARG A 60 -6.88 10.40 0.84
CA ARG A 60 -6.19 10.42 -0.45
C ARG A 60 -5.11 11.49 -0.49
N GLU A 61 -5.42 12.70 -0.04
CA GLU A 61 -4.49 13.83 0.02
C GLU A 61 -3.28 13.53 0.90
N GLU A 62 -3.49 12.89 2.06
CA GLU A 62 -2.40 12.46 2.96
C GLU A 62 -1.45 11.47 2.28
N PHE A 63 -1.98 10.46 1.58
CA PHE A 63 -1.15 9.50 0.84
C PHE A 63 -0.44 10.13 -0.36
N GLU A 64 -1.07 11.07 -1.05
CA GLU A 64 -0.46 11.81 -2.15
C GLU A 64 0.68 12.70 -1.67
N ALA A 65 0.51 13.39 -0.53
CA ALA A 65 1.51 14.26 0.07
C ALA A 65 2.82 13.54 0.39
N VAL A 66 2.74 12.27 0.82
CA VAL A 66 3.92 11.46 1.19
C VAL A 66 4.41 10.54 0.06
N SER A 67 3.77 10.56 -1.11
CA SER A 67 4.03 9.61 -2.21
C SER A 67 5.44 9.72 -2.82
N THR A 68 6.09 10.87 -2.69
CA THR A 68 7.42 11.15 -3.25
C THR A 68 8.56 10.74 -2.32
N VAL A 69 8.27 10.39 -1.06
CA VAL A 69 9.26 9.96 -0.07
C VAL A 69 9.82 8.60 -0.46
N LYS A 70 11.13 8.52 -0.67
CA LYS A 70 11.81 7.28 -1.07
C LYS A 70 12.38 6.49 0.12
N ASP A 71 12.85 7.19 1.14
CA ASP A 71 13.46 6.56 2.31
C ASP A 71 12.46 5.66 3.04
N ILE A 72 12.86 4.41 3.28
CA ILE A 72 11.97 3.42 3.89
C ILE A 72 11.77 3.67 5.37
N GLN A 73 12.79 4.18 6.09
CA GLN A 73 12.66 4.47 7.51
C GLN A 73 11.73 5.67 7.74
N HIS A 74 11.86 6.71 6.93
CA HIS A 74 10.94 7.84 6.96
C HIS A 74 9.52 7.43 6.60
N ARG A 75 9.32 6.60 5.57
CA ARG A 75 7.97 6.07 5.24
C ARG A 75 7.38 5.21 6.36
N LYS A 76 8.18 4.40 7.06
CA LYS A 76 7.73 3.65 8.25
C LYS A 76 7.32 4.60 9.38
N TYR A 77 8.09 5.66 9.62
CA TYR A 77 7.74 6.69 10.58
C TYR A 77 6.41 7.36 10.23
N LEU A 78 6.23 7.80 8.97
CA LEU A 78 4.98 8.39 8.50
C LEU A 78 3.79 7.44 8.64
N LEU A 79 3.96 6.15 8.33
CA LEU A 79 2.93 5.16 8.54
C LEU A 79 2.55 5.05 10.03
N SER A 80 3.53 5.04 10.93
CA SER A 80 3.27 5.01 12.39
C SER A 80 2.55 6.27 12.90
N MET A 81 2.81 7.42 12.29
CA MET A 81 2.07 8.65 12.57
C MET A 81 0.62 8.53 12.09
N GLY A 82 0.43 8.06 10.85
CA GLY A 82 -0.90 7.83 10.29
C GLY A 82 -1.72 6.82 11.10
N GLU A 83 -1.11 5.76 11.62
CA GLU A 83 -1.77 4.80 12.52
C GLU A 83 -2.24 5.45 13.82
N ARG A 84 -1.41 6.31 14.42
CA ARG A 84 -1.78 7.08 15.63
C ARG A 84 -2.95 8.02 15.36
N GLN A 85 -2.83 8.84 14.31
CA GLN A 85 -3.90 9.77 13.91
C GLN A 85 -5.22 9.03 13.62
N TYR A 86 -5.14 7.90 12.92
CA TYR A 86 -6.30 7.06 12.66
C TYR A 86 -6.92 6.50 13.95
N SER A 87 -6.12 6.00 14.89
CA SER A 87 -6.59 5.55 16.20
C SER A 87 -7.34 6.67 16.94
N ASP A 88 -6.81 7.89 16.92
CA ASP A 88 -7.41 9.03 17.59
C ASP A 88 -8.74 9.43 16.93
N VAL A 89 -8.80 9.43 15.61
CA VAL A 89 -10.04 9.68 14.84
C VAL A 89 -11.09 8.61 15.12
N VAL A 90 -10.71 7.33 15.17
CA VAL A 90 -11.61 6.22 15.49
C VAL A 90 -12.22 6.40 16.89
N LYS A 91 -11.38 6.74 17.88
CA LYS A 91 -11.82 6.99 19.25
C LYS A 91 -12.74 8.20 19.32
N ALA A 92 -12.36 9.32 18.71
CA ALA A 92 -13.14 10.56 18.73
C ALA A 92 -14.52 10.39 18.08
N MET A 93 -14.63 9.57 17.05
CA MET A 93 -15.90 9.29 16.38
C MET A 93 -16.71 8.16 17.04
N GLY A 94 -16.24 7.58 18.15
CA GLY A 94 -16.92 6.45 18.80
C GLY A 94 -16.99 5.19 17.92
N LEU A 95 -16.04 5.03 17.00
CA LEU A 95 -15.96 3.91 16.06
C LEU A 95 -15.10 2.76 16.60
N SER A 96 -14.48 2.92 17.77
CA SER A 96 -13.80 1.80 18.45
C SER A 96 -14.85 0.86 19.03
N ARG A 97 -14.91 -0.36 18.50
CA ARG A 97 -15.58 -1.48 19.18
C ARG A 97 -14.59 -2.22 20.07
#